data_AF-A0A017TIJ4-F1
#
_entry.id   AF-A0A017TIJ4-F1
#
_cell.length_a   1.000
_cell.length_b   1.000
_cell.length_c   1.000
_cell.angle_alpha   90.00
_cell.angle_beta   90.00
_cell.angle_gamma   90.00
#
_symmetry.space_group_name_H-M   'P 1'
#
loop_
_entity.id
_entity.type
_entity.pdbx_description
1 polymer ?
#
loop_
_entity_poly.entity_id
_entity_poly.type
_entity_poly.pdbx_seq_one_letter_code
_entity_poly.pdbx_strand_id
1 'polypeptide(L)'
;MQPRPNLIASEEVEHGLDPWTLRAVLAALRQASQEGVQVLLTSQSPVVLDEMDPEEVLHMRRDKGEAVYECMADFEKVSRKDGGMKPGAMWLTDYMGEGRGRREEGGGRR
;
A
#
# COMPACT_ATOMS: atom_id res chain seq x y z
N MET A 1 3.87 -24.88 25.81
CA MET A 1 4.26 -23.92 24.76
C MET A 1 3.09 -23.00 24.51
N GLN A 2 3.30 -21.68 24.45
CA GLN A 2 2.25 -20.76 23.98
C GLN A 2 2.07 -20.95 22.47
N PRO A 3 0.82 -20.98 21.96
CA PRO A 3 0.57 -21.05 20.53
C PRO A 3 1.14 -19.80 19.85
N ARG A 4 1.71 -19.98 18.65
CA ARG A 4 2.13 -18.85 17.82
C ARG A 4 0.89 -18.03 17.42
N PRO A 5 0.97 -16.69 17.39
CA PRO A 5 -0.15 -15.88 16.91
C PRO A 5 -0.41 -16.16 15.43
N ASN A 6 -1.69 -16.25 15.05
CA ASN A 6 -2.09 -16.43 13.65
C ASN A 6 -2.35 -15.09 12.93
N LEU A 7 -2.46 -13.99 13.68
CA LEU A 7 -2.70 -12.64 13.17
C LEU A 7 -1.89 -11.62 13.97
N ILE A 8 -1.25 -10.70 13.26
CA ILE A 8 -0.66 -9.46 13.78
C ILE A 8 -1.38 -8.30 13.08
N ALA A 9 -1.93 -7.37 13.85
CA ALA A 9 -2.53 -6.15 13.33
C ALA A 9 -1.91 -4.94 14.03
N SER A 10 -1.47 -3.95 13.27
CA SER A 10 -0.90 -2.70 13.80
C SER A 10 -1.41 -1.50 13.04
N GLU A 11 -1.89 -0.51 13.78
CA GLU A 11 -2.16 0.82 13.24
C GLU A 11 -0.86 1.63 13.21
N GLU A 12 -0.65 2.41 12.15
CA GLU A 12 0.50 3.30 11.97
C GLU A 12 1.84 2.66 12.38
N VAL A 13 2.21 1.56 11.72
CA VAL A 13 3.42 0.76 12.08
C VAL A 13 4.71 1.59 12.09
N GLU A 14 4.75 2.70 11.36
CA GLU A 14 5.84 3.67 11.32
C GLU A 14 5.95 4.60 12.55
N HIS A 15 4.95 4.65 13.43
CA HIS A 15 4.86 5.66 14.47
C HIS A 15 6.06 5.60 15.43
N GLY A 16 6.82 6.70 15.50
CA GLY A 16 8.00 6.82 16.38
C GLY A 16 9.25 6.08 15.89
N LEU A 17 9.24 5.48 14.70
CA LEU A 17 10.38 4.79 14.12
C LEU A 17 11.09 5.67 13.09
N ASP A 18 12.42 5.67 13.11
CA ASP A 18 13.19 6.20 11.98
C ASP A 18 13.10 5.25 10.76
N PRO A 19 13.40 5.72 9.54
CA PRO A 19 13.24 4.92 8.33
C PRO A 19 14.02 3.60 8.31
N TRP A 20 15.18 3.50 8.98
CA TRP A 20 15.99 2.28 8.99
C TRP A 20 15.40 1.24 9.94
N THR A 21 14.97 1.69 11.11
CA THR A 21 14.29 0.83 12.09
C THR A 21 12.97 0.32 11.52
N LEU A 22 12.19 1.18 10.84
CA LEU A 22 10.97 0.78 10.16
C LEU A 22 11.21 -0.36 9.16
N ARG A 23 12.23 -0.25 8.29
CA ARG A 23 12.58 -1.32 7.34
C ARG A 23 12.90 -2.65 8.03
N ALA A 24 13.62 -2.60 9.14
CA ALA A 24 13.92 -3.81 9.92
C ALA A 24 12.65 -4.45 10.51
N VAL A 25 11.72 -3.64 11.00
CA VAL A 25 10.41 -4.11 11.49
C VAL A 25 9.60 -4.73 10.36
N LEU A 26 9.51 -4.07 9.20
CA LEU A 26 8.79 -4.60 8.03
C LEU A 26 9.38 -5.92 7.54
N ALA A 27 10.72 -6.06 7.53
CA ALA A 27 11.38 -7.31 7.18
C ALA A 27 11.04 -8.45 8.15
N ALA A 28 10.97 -8.17 9.46
CA ALA A 28 10.57 -9.16 10.45
C ALA A 28 9.10 -9.57 10.30
N LEU A 29 8.21 -8.61 10.03
CA LEU A 29 6.79 -8.87 9.76
C LEU A 29 6.59 -9.68 8.47
N ARG A 30 7.37 -9.39 7.42
CA ARG A 30 7.41 -10.16 6.18
C ARG A 30 7.80 -11.61 6.44
N GLN A 31 8.83 -11.84 7.25
CA GLN A 31 9.25 -13.19 7.63
C GLN A 31 8.13 -13.92 8.39
N ALA A 32 7.51 -13.26 9.37
CA ALA A 32 6.37 -13.83 10.10
C ALA A 32 5.23 -14.22 9.14
N SER A 33 4.97 -13.39 8.14
CA SER A 33 3.97 -13.68 7.11
C SER A 33 4.30 -14.93 6.29
N GLN A 34 5.56 -15.09 5.87
CA GLN A 34 6.03 -16.27 5.17
C GLN A 34 5.97 -17.55 6.04
N GLU A 35 6.05 -17.41 7.37
CA GLU A 35 5.87 -18.50 8.33
C GLU A 35 4.39 -18.82 8.63
N GLY A 36 3.45 -18.16 7.96
CA GLY A 36 2.01 -18.45 8.04
C GLY A 36 1.21 -17.52 8.97
N VAL A 37 1.81 -16.43 9.46
CA VAL A 37 1.10 -15.41 10.26
C VAL A 37 0.42 -14.41 9.33
N GLN A 38 -0.87 -14.15 9.51
CA GLN A 38 -1.51 -13.03 8.78
C GLN A 38 -1.02 -11.70 9.37
N VAL A 39 -0.61 -10.75 8.53
CA VAL A 39 -0.18 -9.41 8.98
C VAL A 39 -1.04 -8.36 8.31
N LEU A 40 -1.67 -7.49 9.10
CA LEU A 40 -2.47 -6.36 8.63
C LEU A 40 -1.91 -5.06 9.21
N LEU A 41 -1.51 -4.14 8.34
CA LEU A 41 -0.90 -2.87 8.72
C LEU A 41 -1.72 -1.72 8.14
N THR A 42 -1.84 -0.64 8.91
CA THR A 42 -2.20 0.66 8.34
C THR A 42 -0.97 1.55 8.33
N SER A 43 -0.88 2.39 7.30
CA SER A 43 0.24 3.31 7.14
C SER A 43 -0.17 4.50 6.29
N GLN A 44 0.41 5.65 6.61
CA GLN A 44 0.40 6.87 5.79
C GLN A 44 1.79 7.17 5.21
N SER A 45 2.74 6.27 5.44
CA SER A 45 4.15 6.44 5.11
C SER A 45 4.47 5.99 3.68
N PRO A 46 5.02 6.88 2.83
CA PRO A 46 5.55 6.47 1.53
C PRO A 46 6.68 5.43 1.65
N VAL A 47 7.41 5.41 2.77
CA VAL A 47 8.49 4.44 3.01
C VAL A 47 7.92 3.04 3.17
N VAL A 48 6.76 2.87 3.80
CA VAL A 48 6.10 1.55 3.91
C VAL A 48 5.67 1.08 2.53
N LEU A 49 5.06 1.97 1.73
CA LEU A 49 4.59 1.64 0.38
C LEU A 49 5.72 1.15 -0.53
N ASP A 50 6.92 1.72 -0.43
CA ASP A 50 8.08 1.32 -1.23
C ASP A 50 8.66 -0.07 -0.87
N GLU A 51 8.25 -0.65 0.27
CA GLU A 51 8.71 -1.97 0.74
C GLU A 51 7.65 -3.08 0.54
N MET A 52 6.46 -2.73 0.04
CA MET A 52 5.35 -3.65 -0.22
C MET A 52 5.21 -3.97 -1.70
N ASP A 53 4.74 -5.18 -2.01
CA ASP A 53 4.30 -5.49 -3.37
C ASP A 53 2.94 -4.80 -3.62
N PRO A 54 2.68 -4.24 -4.82
CA PRO A 54 1.43 -3.52 -5.10
C PRO A 54 0.15 -4.34 -4.88
N GLU A 55 0.21 -5.66 -5.03
CA GLU A 55 -0.91 -6.58 -4.78
C GLU A 55 -1.26 -6.71 -3.28
N GLU A 56 -0.34 -6.32 -2.41
CA GLU A 56 -0.48 -6.41 -0.95
C GLU A 56 -1.07 -5.13 -0.34
N VAL A 57 -1.16 -4.06 -1.13
CA VAL A 57 -1.57 -2.74 -0.66
C VAL A 57 -3.00 -2.43 -1.11
N LEU A 58 -3.85 -2.17 -0.11
CA LEU A 58 -5.18 -1.59 -0.32
C LEU A 58 -5.12 -0.09 -0.08
N HIS A 59 -5.29 0.70 -1.13
CA HIS A 59 -5.46 2.13 -1.03
C HIS A 59 -6.91 2.44 -0.62
N MET A 60 -7.07 3.10 0.52
CA MET A 60 -8.36 3.52 1.05
C MET A 60 -8.54 5.03 0.86
N ARG A 61 -9.67 5.44 0.30
CA ARG A 61 -10.12 6.84 0.29
C ARG A 61 -11.58 6.97 0.68
N ARG A 62 -11.98 8.20 0.98
CA ARG A 62 -13.41 8.55 1.11
C ARG A 62 -13.91 9.11 -0.21
N ASP A 63 -15.02 8.59 -0.71
CA ASP A 63 -15.73 9.09 -1.89
C ASP A 63 -17.21 9.28 -1.52
N LYS A 64 -17.69 10.53 -1.58
CA LYS A 64 -19.08 10.91 -1.22
C LYS A 64 -19.53 10.39 0.16
N GLY A 65 -18.60 10.32 1.12
CA GLY A 65 -18.85 9.86 2.49
C GLY A 65 -18.61 8.38 2.73
N GLU A 66 -18.48 7.58 1.67
CA GLU A 66 -18.25 6.13 1.75
C GLU A 66 -16.75 5.80 1.65
N ALA A 67 -16.34 4.70 2.28
CA ALA A 67 -14.98 4.18 2.11
C ALA A 67 -14.88 3.37 0.81
N VAL A 68 -13.91 3.74 -0.03
CA VAL A 68 -13.57 3.03 -1.27
C VAL A 68 -12.17 2.45 -1.11
N TYR A 69 -12.03 1.18 -1.49
CA TYR A 69 -10.79 0.43 -1.42
C TYR A 69 -10.38 -0.01 -2.82
N GLU A 70 -9.14 0.25 -3.20
CA GLU A 70 -8.58 -0.10 -4.50
C GLU A 70 -7.24 -0.79 -4.31
N CYS A 71 -6.96 -1.82 -5.11
CA CYS A 71 -5.68 -2.51 -5.08
C CYS A 71 -4.61 -1.63 -5.71
N MET A 72 -3.44 -1.51 -5.07
CA MET A 72 -2.38 -0.64 -5.57
C MET A 72 -1.83 -1.10 -6.93
N ALA A 73 -1.88 -2.39 -7.21
CA ALA A 73 -1.51 -2.97 -8.51
C ALA A 73 -2.27 -2.35 -9.68
N ASP A 74 -3.49 -1.82 -9.47
CA ASP A 74 -4.26 -1.17 -10.54
C ASP A 74 -3.70 0.22 -10.88
N PHE A 75 -3.17 0.96 -9.91
CA PHE A 75 -2.47 2.22 -10.16
C PHE A 75 -1.09 2.01 -10.77
N GLU A 76 -0.36 0.98 -10.33
CA GLU A 76 0.98 0.69 -10.84
C GLU A 76 0.96 0.36 -12.34
N LYS A 77 -0.06 -0.38 -12.80
CA LYS A 77 -0.27 -0.65 -14.24
C LYS A 77 -0.39 0.63 -15.06
N VAL A 78 -1.07 1.64 -14.53
CA VAL A 78 -1.23 2.94 -15.20
C VAL A 78 0.09 3.71 -15.13
N SER A 79 0.74 3.72 -13.97
CA SER A 79 2.03 4.37 -13.79
C SER A 79 3.13 3.84 -14.71
N ARG A 80 3.14 2.53 -15.00
CA ARG A 80 4.09 1.93 -15.96
C ARG A 80 3.95 2.51 -17.37
N LYS A 81 2.75 2.95 -17.77
CA LYS A 81 2.54 3.63 -19.06
C LYS A 81 3.09 5.07 -19.03
N ASP A 82 3.11 5.69 -17.85
CA ASP A 82 3.56 7.06 -17.61
C ASP A 82 5.05 7.15 -17.20
N GLY A 83 5.86 6.13 -17.48
CA GLY A 83 7.30 6.12 -17.20
C GLY A 83 7.72 5.43 -15.89
N GLY A 84 6.78 4.81 -15.16
CA GLY A 84 7.07 3.92 -14.03
C GLY A 84 7.44 4.63 -12.74
N MET A 85 6.44 4.98 -11.94
CA MET A 85 6.60 5.59 -10.63
C MET A 85 6.51 4.53 -9.52
N LYS A 86 7.38 4.66 -8.51
CA LYS A 86 7.30 3.82 -7.31
C LYS A 86 6.05 4.13 -6.47
N PRO A 87 5.51 3.14 -5.74
CA PRO A 87 4.40 3.29 -4.78
C PRO A 87 4.46 4.55 -3.91
N GLY A 88 5.58 4.80 -3.21
CA GLY A 88 5.73 5.95 -2.34
C GLY A 88 5.71 7.28 -3.09
N ALA A 89 6.25 7.31 -4.32
CA ALA A 89 6.19 8.50 -5.16
C ALA A 89 4.78 8.76 -5.70
N MET A 90 4.01 7.71 -6.04
CA MET A 90 2.59 7.84 -6.42
C MET A 90 1.77 8.46 -5.28
N TRP A 91 2.08 8.07 -4.04
CA TRP A 91 1.46 8.63 -2.84
C TRP A 91 1.80 10.12 -2.65
N LEU A 92 3.08 10.46 -2.73
CA LEU A 92 3.56 11.85 -2.53
C LEU A 92 3.07 12.83 -3.60
N THR A 93 2.76 12.35 -4.81
CA THR A 93 2.33 13.17 -5.95
C THR A 93 0.83 13.20 -6.17
N ASP A 94 0.05 12.60 -5.27
CA ASP A 94 -1.41 12.45 -5.39
C ASP A 94 -1.82 11.76 -6.71
N TYR A 95 -0.98 10.83 -7.21
CA TYR A 95 -1.25 10.10 -8.45
C TYR A 95 -2.49 9.20 -8.32
N MET A 96 -2.72 8.70 -7.10
CA MET A 96 -3.84 7.85 -6.72
C MET A 96 -5.11 8.65 -6.32
N GLY A 97 -5.05 9.98 -6.39
CA GLY A 97 -6.17 10.89 -6.14
C GLY A 97 -7.23 10.89 -7.26
N GLU A 98 -8.22 11.79 -7.14
CA GLU A 98 -9.51 11.78 -7.85
C GLU A 98 -9.50 11.94 -9.39
N GLY A 99 -8.41 11.67 -10.11
CA GLY A 99 -8.49 11.66 -11.58
C GLY A 99 -7.23 11.46 -12.41
N ARG A 100 -6.05 11.23 -11.83
CA ARG A 100 -4.82 11.02 -12.63
C ARG A 100 -4.64 9.57 -13.07
N GLY A 101 -4.75 8.61 -12.15
CA GLY A 101 -4.69 7.18 -12.49
C GLY A 101 -5.88 6.64 -13.31
N ARG A 102 -6.98 7.40 -13.47
CA ARG A 102 -8.21 6.92 -14.15
C ARG A 102 -8.39 7.41 -15.59
N ARG A 103 -7.48 8.23 -16.13
CA ARG A 103 -7.73 8.94 -17.41
C ARG A 103 -7.65 8.11 -18.69
N GLU A 104 -7.38 6.80 -18.64
CA GLU A 104 -7.23 6.00 -19.86
C GLU A 104 -8.34 4.97 -20.16
N GLU A 105 -9.30 4.70 -19.26
CA GLU A 105 -10.37 3.74 -19.58
C GLU A 105 -11.64 4.38 -20.18
N GLY A 106 -11.69 5.72 -20.28
CA GLY A 106 -12.83 6.46 -20.84
C GLY A 106 -12.76 6.79 -22.33
N GLY A 107 -11.72 6.35 -23.06
CA GLY A 107 -11.52 6.62 -24.48
C GLY A 107 -12.18 5.58 -25.39
N GLY A 108 -13.50 5.42 -25.34
CA GLY A 108 -14.16 4.39 -26.14
C GLY A 108 -15.69 4.51 -26.26
N ARG A 109 -16.13 5.21 -27.32
CA ARG A 109 -17.48 5.20 -27.93
C ARG A 109 -18.63 5.77 -27.08
N ARG A 110 -19.08 6.96 -27.45
CA ARG A 110 -20.22 7.20 -28.38
C ARG A 110 -20.23 8.65 -28.84
#